data_AF-A0A6I1NSW5-F1
#
_entry.id   AF-A0A6I1NSW5-F1
#
_cell.length_a   1.000
_cell.length_b   1.000
_cell.length_c   1.000
_cell.angle_alpha   90.00
_cell.angle_beta   90.00
_cell.angle_gamma   90.00
#
_symmetry.space_group_name_H-M   'P 1'
#
loop_
_entity.id
_entity.type
_entity.pdbx_description
1 polymer ?
#
loop_
_entity_poly.entity_id
_entity_poly.type
_entity_poly.pdbx_seq_one_letter_code
_entity_poly.pdbx_strand_id
1 'polypeptide(L)'
;NKSPFVVANLKVLGEDRARHWGMDMAVIETHAASAATLPDLTPIWRQVYRREAGEARDVDENLYGGFVSNNDRKVLNKLRLKSAAQLTSEMAFFEDAQLGDLLFRYRARNFPGSLSGEESQRWQQWCRHKLDEGLGGRSLAQFQQE
;
A
#
# COMPACT_ATOMS: atom_id res chain seq x y z
N ASN A 1 -4.56 -9.93 -8.64
CA ASN A 1 -3.15 -10.37 -8.86
C ASN A 1 -2.51 -11.05 -7.64
N LYS A 2 -3.29 -11.65 -6.72
CA LYS A 2 -2.74 -12.36 -5.53
C LYS A 2 -2.74 -13.88 -5.70
N SER A 3 -2.59 -14.34 -6.95
CA SER A 3 -2.60 -15.76 -7.33
C SER A 3 -3.75 -16.59 -6.71
N PRO A 4 -5.03 -16.16 -6.82
CA PRO A 4 -6.13 -16.96 -6.30
C PRO A 4 -6.21 -18.29 -7.06
N PHE A 5 -6.42 -19.39 -6.35
CA PHE A 5 -6.73 -20.66 -6.98
C PHE A 5 -8.19 -20.65 -7.43
N VAL A 6 -8.40 -20.68 -8.75
CA VAL A 6 -9.73 -20.71 -9.36
C VAL A 6 -9.74 -21.82 -10.39
N VAL A 7 -10.72 -22.72 -10.28
CA VAL A 7 -10.90 -23.83 -11.21
C VAL A 7 -12.27 -23.75 -11.85
N ALA A 8 -12.32 -23.79 -13.18
CA ALA A 8 -13.58 -23.81 -13.92
C ALA A 8 -14.28 -25.18 -13.86
N ASN A 9 -13.51 -26.24 -13.57
CA ASN A 9 -14.01 -27.60 -13.53
C ASN A 9 -14.16 -28.08 -12.09
N LEU A 10 -15.41 -28.23 -11.63
CA LEU A 10 -15.73 -28.71 -10.29
C LEU A 10 -15.24 -30.15 -10.02
N LYS A 11 -14.89 -30.94 -11.04
CA LYS A 11 -14.30 -32.28 -10.85
C LYS A 11 -12.97 -32.27 -10.10
N VAL A 12 -12.30 -31.10 -10.00
CA VAL A 12 -11.16 -30.91 -9.11
C VAL A 12 -11.54 -31.15 -7.65
N LEU A 13 -12.80 -30.93 -7.28
CA LEU A 13 -13.41 -31.34 -6.01
C LEU A 13 -14.28 -32.59 -6.24
N GLY A 14 -13.67 -33.77 -6.31
CA GLY A 14 -14.40 -35.03 -6.38
C GLY A 14 -15.09 -35.37 -5.05
N GLU A 15 -16.01 -36.33 -5.06
CA GLU A 15 -16.83 -36.71 -3.90
C GLU A 15 -16.03 -37.07 -2.65
N ASP A 16 -14.93 -37.82 -2.81
CA ASP A 16 -14.07 -38.20 -1.67
C ASP A 16 -13.41 -36.96 -1.04
N ARG A 17 -12.98 -36.00 -1.87
CA ARG A 17 -12.39 -34.74 -1.38
C ARG A 17 -13.46 -33.84 -0.75
N ALA A 18 -14.64 -33.75 -1.34
CA ALA A 18 -15.76 -33.01 -0.77
C ALA A 18 -16.12 -33.57 0.62
N ARG A 19 -16.27 -34.90 0.75
CA ARG A 19 -16.51 -35.57 2.04
C ARG A 19 -15.39 -35.35 3.03
N HIS A 20 -14.13 -35.47 2.60
CA HIS A 20 -12.96 -35.24 3.45
C HIS A 20 -12.96 -33.83 4.06
N TRP A 21 -13.32 -32.81 3.27
CA TRP A 21 -13.40 -31.43 3.71
C TRP A 21 -14.77 -31.02 4.29
N GLY A 22 -15.70 -31.96 4.43
CA GLY A 22 -17.05 -31.68 4.97
C GLY A 22 -17.90 -30.77 4.10
N MET A 23 -17.67 -30.75 2.78
CA MET A 23 -18.44 -29.95 1.83
C MET A 23 -19.69 -30.71 1.38
N ASP A 24 -20.87 -30.15 1.66
CA ASP A 24 -22.14 -30.64 1.16
C ASP A 24 -22.46 -30.00 -0.21
N MET A 25 -22.25 -30.77 -1.27
CA MET A 25 -22.45 -30.29 -2.63
C MET A 25 -23.92 -30.00 -2.95
N ALA A 26 -24.87 -30.73 -2.35
CA ALA A 26 -26.29 -30.51 -2.60
C ALA A 26 -26.77 -29.17 -2.01
N VAL A 27 -26.25 -28.82 -0.82
CA VAL A 27 -26.52 -27.51 -0.21
C VAL A 27 -25.90 -26.38 -1.04
N ILE A 28 -24.65 -26.55 -1.50
CA ILE A 28 -23.97 -25.56 -2.35
C ILE A 28 -24.74 -25.34 -3.66
N GLU A 29 -25.21 -26.41 -4.31
CA GLU A 29 -26.02 -26.33 -5.53
C GLU A 29 -27.35 -25.62 -5.28
N THR A 30 -28.01 -25.91 -4.16
CA THR A 30 -29.26 -25.23 -3.76
C THR A 30 -29.04 -23.72 -3.59
N HIS A 31 -27.96 -23.31 -2.91
CA HIS A 31 -27.62 -21.90 -2.77
C HIS A 31 -27.23 -21.26 -4.10
N ALA A 32 -26.52 -21.96 -4.97
CA ALA A 32 -26.14 -21.46 -6.30
C ALA A 32 -27.37 -21.21 -7.18
N ALA A 33 -28.34 -22.14 -7.18
CA ALA A 33 -29.61 -21.97 -7.87
C ALA A 33 -30.40 -20.77 -7.33
N SER A 34 -30.48 -20.62 -6.00
CA SER A 34 -31.09 -19.43 -5.38
C SER A 34 -30.38 -18.14 -5.80
N ALA A 35 -29.05 -18.12 -5.76
CA ALA A 35 -28.23 -16.96 -6.14
C ALA A 35 -28.43 -16.56 -7.61
N ALA A 36 -28.60 -17.52 -8.51
CA ALA A 36 -28.85 -17.26 -9.93
C ALA A 36 -30.18 -16.54 -10.21
N THR A 37 -31.13 -16.58 -9.26
CA THR A 37 -32.43 -15.90 -9.36
C THR A 37 -32.47 -14.52 -8.72
N LEU A 38 -31.36 -14.08 -8.09
CA LEU A 38 -31.31 -12.78 -7.44
C LEU A 38 -31.42 -11.63 -8.45
N PRO A 39 -32.02 -10.50 -8.05
CA PRO A 39 -32.05 -9.29 -8.89
C PRO A 39 -30.63 -8.72 -9.05
N ASP A 40 -30.48 -7.67 -9.86
CA ASP A 40 -29.19 -6.97 -9.97
C ASP A 40 -28.78 -6.36 -8.61
N LEU A 41 -27.78 -6.98 -7.99
CA LEU A 41 -27.21 -6.53 -6.72
C LEU A 41 -26.08 -5.52 -6.90
N THR A 42 -25.76 -5.10 -8.13
CA THR A 42 -24.70 -4.11 -8.40
C THR A 42 -24.80 -2.86 -7.53
N PRO A 43 -25.99 -2.25 -7.30
CA PRO A 43 -26.10 -1.08 -6.42
C PRO A 43 -25.68 -1.37 -4.97
N ILE A 44 -26.11 -2.53 -4.44
CA ILE A 44 -25.77 -2.97 -3.08
C ILE A 44 -24.26 -3.22 -2.98
N TRP A 45 -23.67 -3.92 -3.94
CA TRP A 45 -22.23 -4.18 -3.92
C TRP A 45 -21.40 -2.92 -4.06
N ARG A 46 -21.81 -1.96 -4.89
CA ARG A 46 -21.16 -0.65 -4.98
C ARG A 46 -21.19 0.09 -3.65
N GLN A 47 -22.28 -0.04 -2.88
CA GLN A 47 -22.38 0.56 -1.56
C GLN A 47 -21.48 -0.17 -0.55
N VAL A 48 -21.55 -1.50 -0.48
CA VAL A 48 -20.76 -2.32 0.45
C VAL A 48 -19.26 -2.16 0.23
N TYR A 49 -18.82 -2.10 -1.03
CA TYR A 49 -17.40 -1.95 -1.38
C TYR A 49 -16.97 -0.51 -1.61
N ARG A 50 -17.83 0.48 -1.30
CA ARG A 50 -17.42 1.89 -1.34
C ARG A 50 -16.29 2.10 -0.33
N ARG A 51 -15.15 2.58 -0.82
CA ARG A 51 -14.05 3.02 0.04
C ARG A 51 -14.32 4.46 0.45
N GLU A 52 -14.45 4.70 1.75
CA GLU A 52 -14.45 6.05 2.28
C GLU A 52 -13.03 6.62 2.21
N ALA A 53 -12.94 7.94 2.03
CA ALA A 53 -11.67 8.62 2.15
C ALA A 53 -11.20 8.48 3.60
N GLY A 54 -10.12 7.74 3.81
CA GLY A 54 -9.47 7.67 5.11
C GLY A 54 -8.70 8.94 5.42
N GLU A 55 -8.15 8.99 6.63
CA GLU A 55 -7.22 10.05 7.03
C GLU A 55 -5.99 10.08 6.12
N ALA A 56 -5.41 11.26 5.97
CA ALA A 56 -4.16 11.43 5.24
C ALA A 56 -3.08 10.58 5.93
N ARG A 57 -2.54 9.61 5.18
CA ARG A 57 -1.48 8.74 5.67
C ARG A 57 -0.12 9.38 5.41
N ASP A 58 0.82 9.06 6.29
CA ASP A 58 2.23 9.34 6.05
C ASP A 58 2.69 8.71 4.73
N VAL A 59 3.61 9.38 4.02
CA VAL A 59 4.06 8.93 2.69
C VAL A 59 4.71 7.54 2.73
N ASP A 60 5.32 7.14 3.84
CA ASP A 60 5.91 5.80 3.98
C ASP A 60 4.83 4.70 4.12
N GLU A 61 3.60 5.07 4.52
CA GLU A 61 2.47 4.16 4.73
C GLU A 61 1.46 4.19 3.57
N ASN A 62 1.62 5.11 2.62
CA ASN A 62 0.64 5.37 1.57
C ASN A 62 0.90 4.65 0.24
N LEU A 63 1.51 3.46 0.26
CA LEU A 63 1.83 2.68 -0.95
C LEU A 63 0.59 2.39 -1.83
N TYR A 64 -0.59 2.29 -1.21
CA TYR A 64 -1.85 2.00 -1.90
C TYR A 64 -2.78 3.22 -2.05
N GLY A 65 -2.28 4.44 -1.79
CA GLY A 65 -3.05 5.68 -1.92
C GLY A 65 -3.31 6.11 -3.36
N GLY A 66 -2.57 5.53 -4.32
CA GLY A 66 -2.71 5.84 -5.73
C GLY A 66 -1.63 5.16 -6.55
N PHE A 67 -1.74 5.25 -7.87
CA PHE A 67 -0.67 4.85 -8.78
C PHE A 67 0.11 6.08 -9.22
N VAL A 68 1.43 5.98 -9.20
CA VAL A 68 2.32 7.02 -9.75
C VAL A 68 2.05 7.20 -11.24
N SER A 69 1.90 8.45 -11.66
CA SER A 69 1.64 8.80 -13.07
C SER A 69 2.81 8.43 -13.98
N ASN A 70 2.57 8.36 -15.29
CA ASN A 70 3.62 8.06 -16.25
C ASN A 70 4.70 9.17 -16.31
N ASN A 71 4.33 10.42 -16.04
CA ASN A 71 5.27 11.54 -16.01
C ASN A 71 6.16 11.45 -14.78
N ASP A 72 5.56 11.30 -13.60
CA ASP A 72 6.30 11.12 -12.35
C ASP A 72 7.21 9.89 -12.39
N ARG A 73 6.74 8.78 -12.97
CA ARG A 73 7.57 7.59 -13.18
C ARG A 73 8.82 7.87 -14.01
N LYS A 74 8.74 8.69 -15.04
CA LYS A 74 9.91 9.08 -15.85
C LYS A 74 10.89 9.92 -15.03
N VAL A 75 10.39 10.85 -14.21
CA VAL A 75 11.22 11.66 -13.30
C VAL A 75 11.93 10.74 -12.30
N LEU A 76 11.19 9.88 -11.60
CA LEU A 76 11.74 8.92 -10.64
C LEU A 76 12.80 8.00 -11.26
N ASN A 77 12.56 7.49 -12.47
CA ASN A 77 13.54 6.64 -13.16
C ASN A 77 14.86 7.37 -13.45
N LYS A 78 14.82 8.67 -13.79
CA LYS A 78 16.02 9.49 -13.98
C LYS A 78 16.74 9.72 -12.64
N LEU A 79 16.00 10.03 -11.58
CA LEU A 79 16.55 10.28 -10.25
C LEU A 79 17.30 9.07 -9.70
N ARG A 80 16.78 7.86 -9.91
CA ARG A 80 17.40 6.61 -9.43
C ARG A 80 18.78 6.34 -10.02
N LEU A 81 19.14 6.97 -11.15
CA LEU A 81 20.44 6.83 -11.80
C LEU A 81 21.46 7.87 -11.32
N LYS A 82 21.05 8.85 -10.52
CA LYS A 82 21.91 9.92 -10.03
C LYS A 82 22.70 9.49 -8.79
N SER A 83 23.91 10.00 -8.67
CA SER A 83 24.70 9.90 -7.44
C SER A 83 24.14 10.79 -6.33
N ALA A 84 24.59 10.56 -5.08
CA ALA A 84 24.23 11.38 -3.94
C ALA A 84 24.47 12.88 -4.18
N ALA A 85 25.63 13.23 -4.74
CA ALA A 85 25.99 14.62 -5.04
C ALA A 85 25.08 15.23 -6.13
N GLN A 86 24.72 14.44 -7.15
CA GLN A 86 23.81 14.89 -8.22
C GLN A 86 22.37 15.08 -7.71
N LEU A 87 21.95 14.32 -6.69
CA LEU A 87 20.63 14.47 -6.08
C LEU A 87 20.50 15.72 -5.21
N THR A 88 21.60 16.27 -4.66
CA THR A 88 21.56 17.51 -3.87
C THR A 88 21.13 18.72 -4.70
N SER A 89 21.57 18.80 -5.95
CA SER A 89 21.29 19.94 -6.85
C SER A 89 20.01 19.75 -7.69
N GLU A 90 19.33 18.62 -7.57
CA GLU A 90 18.22 18.29 -8.46
C GLU A 90 16.90 18.88 -7.94
N MET A 91 16.29 19.77 -8.74
CA MET A 91 14.91 20.18 -8.52
C MET A 91 13.97 19.27 -9.31
N ALA A 92 13.36 18.30 -8.61
CA ALA A 92 12.32 17.45 -9.17
C ALA A 92 10.94 18.02 -8.88
N PHE A 93 10.12 18.15 -9.92
CA PHE A 93 8.70 18.50 -9.81
C PHE A 93 7.88 17.25 -10.09
N PHE A 94 6.94 16.97 -9.20
CA PHE A 94 6.04 15.83 -9.30
C PHE A 94 4.59 16.31 -9.38
N GLU A 95 3.77 15.58 -10.13
CA GLU A 95 2.31 15.73 -10.10
C GLU A 95 1.76 15.23 -8.76
N ASP A 96 2.30 14.13 -8.24
CA ASP A 96 2.05 13.64 -6.89
C ASP A 96 2.99 14.30 -5.87
N ALA A 97 2.43 15.19 -5.04
CA ALA A 97 3.17 15.90 -3.99
C ALA A 97 3.87 14.97 -2.99
N GLN A 98 3.38 13.75 -2.77
CA GLN A 98 3.99 12.80 -1.83
C GLN A 98 5.38 12.34 -2.29
N LEU A 99 5.64 12.35 -3.59
CA LEU A 99 6.94 11.96 -4.15
C LEU A 99 8.05 12.95 -3.79
N GLY A 100 7.72 14.23 -3.56
CA GLY A 100 8.66 15.23 -3.07
C GLY A 100 9.16 14.88 -1.66
N ASP A 101 8.25 14.58 -0.75
CA ASP A 101 8.58 14.15 0.61
C ASP A 101 9.30 12.79 0.61
N LEU A 102 8.89 11.85 -0.25
CA LEU A 102 9.54 10.55 -0.39
C LEU A 102 10.99 10.69 -0.90
N LEU A 103 11.24 11.58 -1.87
CA LEU A 103 12.59 11.89 -2.35
C LEU A 103 13.46 12.51 -1.24
N PHE A 104 12.90 13.45 -0.47
CA PHE A 104 13.59 14.05 0.68
C PHE A 104 13.98 12.97 1.72
N ARG A 105 13.03 12.12 2.13
CA ARG A 105 13.30 11.05 3.10
C ARG A 105 14.28 10.01 2.55
N TYR A 106 14.21 9.71 1.25
CA TYR A 106 15.19 8.84 0.59
C TYR A 106 16.61 9.41 0.68
N ARG A 107 16.80 10.69 0.36
CA ARG A 107 18.10 11.39 0.52
C ARG A 107 18.56 11.38 1.96
N ALA A 108 17.69 11.71 2.90
CA ALA A 108 18.05 11.79 4.32
C ALA A 108 18.48 10.45 4.93
N ARG A 109 17.82 9.34 4.52
CA ARG A 109 18.15 7.98 4.99
C ARG A 109 19.43 7.42 4.37
N ASN A 110 19.62 7.62 3.07
CA ASN A 110 20.67 6.93 2.31
C ASN A 110 21.91 7.80 2.08
N PHE A 111 21.74 9.12 2.03
CA PHE A 111 22.78 10.09 1.71
C PHE A 111 22.70 11.31 2.64
N PRO A 112 22.82 11.15 3.97
CA PRO A 112 22.64 12.27 4.91
C PRO A 112 23.61 13.44 4.66
N GLY A 113 24.82 13.17 4.16
CA GLY A 113 25.77 14.22 3.78
C GLY A 113 25.37 15.03 2.53
N SER A 114 24.30 14.61 1.83
CA SER A 114 23.73 15.34 0.69
C SER A 114 22.77 16.45 1.12
N LEU A 115 22.38 16.49 2.42
CA LEU A 115 21.42 17.44 2.95
C LEU A 115 22.07 18.80 3.25
N SER A 116 21.34 19.89 3.02
CA SER A 116 21.69 21.20 3.56
C SER A 116 21.59 21.23 5.09
N GLY A 117 22.08 22.30 5.72
CA GLY A 117 21.92 22.51 7.16
C GLY A 117 20.45 22.55 7.59
N GLU A 118 19.60 23.25 6.83
CA GLU A 118 18.16 23.33 7.07
C GLU A 118 17.46 21.98 6.87
N GLU A 119 17.82 21.26 5.79
CA GLU A 119 17.30 19.93 5.51
C GLU A 119 17.66 18.94 6.63
N SER A 120 18.89 19.03 7.15
CA SER A 120 19.35 18.20 8.27
C SER A 120 18.57 18.47 9.55
N GLN A 121 18.29 19.74 9.86
CA GLN A 121 17.46 20.12 11.01
C GLN A 121 16.02 19.62 10.85
N ARG A 122 15.41 19.83 9.66
CA ARG A 122 14.09 19.30 9.33
C ARG A 122 14.02 17.78 9.51
N TRP A 123 15.05 17.07 9.06
CA TRP A 123 15.13 15.61 9.21
C TRP A 123 15.22 15.17 10.67
N GLN A 124 16.06 15.84 11.48
CA GLN A 124 16.16 15.53 12.91
C GLN A 124 14.85 15.76 13.66
N GLN A 125 14.13 16.85 13.34
CA GLN A 125 12.81 17.12 13.92
C GLN A 125 11.81 16.04 13.56
N TRP A 126 11.77 15.62 12.29
CA TRP A 126 10.91 14.52 11.84
C TRP A 126 11.24 13.21 12.55
N CYS A 127 12.52 12.87 12.71
CA CYS A 127 12.94 11.66 13.43
C CYS A 127 12.50 11.67 14.89
N ARG A 128 12.66 12.81 15.59
CA ARG A 128 12.20 12.96 16.99
C ARG A 128 10.70 12.76 17.09
N HIS A 129 9.94 13.50 16.27
CA HIS A 129 8.48 13.37 16.26
C HIS A 129 8.01 11.94 16.00
N LYS A 130 8.64 11.24 15.03
CA LYS A 130 8.33 9.84 14.75
C LYS A 130 8.61 8.91 15.94
N LEU A 131 9.70 9.12 16.66
CA LEU A 131 10.08 8.31 17.82
C LEU A 131 9.25 8.64 19.07
N ASP A 132 8.86 9.89 19.27
CA ASP A 132 8.07 10.31 20.42
C ASP A 132 6.61 9.86 20.29
N GLU A 133 6.01 10.03 19.12
CA GLU A 133 4.61 9.68 18.85
C GLU A 133 4.41 8.21 18.41
N GLY A 134 5.50 7.51 18.06
CA GLY A 134 5.42 6.13 17.57
C GLY A 134 4.77 6.00 16.18
N LEU A 135 4.91 7.02 15.32
CA LEU A 135 4.33 6.99 13.98
C LEU A 135 4.87 5.80 13.17
N GLY A 136 3.97 4.95 12.67
CA GLY A 136 4.33 3.75 11.91
C GLY A 136 5.03 2.66 12.70
N GLY A 137 4.93 2.67 14.03
CA GLY A 137 5.58 1.67 14.88
C GLY A 137 5.31 1.89 16.37
N ARG A 138 6.36 1.74 17.18
CA ARG A 138 6.33 1.99 18.64
C ARG A 138 7.02 3.31 18.95
N SER A 139 6.54 4.02 19.97
CA SER A 139 7.27 5.16 20.52
C SER A 139 8.46 4.71 21.36
N LEU A 140 9.37 5.65 21.64
CA LEU A 140 10.52 5.41 22.52
C LEU A 140 10.06 4.96 23.92
N ALA A 141 9.01 5.58 24.46
CA ALA A 141 8.46 5.22 25.76
C ALA A 141 7.89 3.79 25.77
N GLN A 142 7.22 3.37 24.69
CA GLN A 142 6.70 2.01 24.54
C GLN A 142 7.84 0.98 24.43
N PHE A 143 8.87 1.30 23.64
CA PHE A 143 10.03 0.42 23.48
C PHE A 143 10.80 0.19 24.79
N GLN A 144 10.87 1.19 25.67
CA GLN A 144 11.59 1.10 26.95
C GLN A 144 10.87 0.25 28.01
N GLN A 145 9.60 -0.10 27.80
CA GLN A 145 8.80 -0.88 28.75
C GLN A 145 8.84 -2.40 28.48
N GLU A 146 9.57 -2.83 27.45
CA GLU A 146 9.77 -4.23 27.05
C GLU A 146 11.11 -4.77 27.58
#